data_AF-F8EV54-F1
#
_entry.id   AF-F8EV54-F1
#
_cell.length_a   1.000
_cell.length_b   1.000
_cell.length_c   1.000
_cell.angle_alpha   90.00
_cell.angle_beta   90.00
_cell.angle_gamma   90.00
#
_symmetry.space_group_name_H-M   'P 1'
#
loop_
_entity.id
_entity.type
_entity.pdbx_description
1 polymer ?
#
loop_
_entity_poly.entity_id
_entity_poly.type
_entity_poly.pdbx_seq_one_letter_code
_entity_poly.pdbx_strand_id
1 'polypeptide(L)'
;MGLRKDIWHSAIIKAPIAEIVGRGSLAGLECFWLPDAGNYRFRADPFGLWQNDKLYLFCEYFDYRYKKGAIELFIYDKSYRLLDRRIILSEPWHLSYPYLIEAEGEIWMLPEAWHSGQLTLYRAVEFPYRWEAASIINPGCIPIDATPVYYDGLWWLFYSPAWPLKFRKTRLEVAWAKTLSGPWHPHPHNPIHRGLSGSRAGGTPFIMGSKLVLPVQDCTQTYGKAIRPLYFDCLSRDKVETRLGAPLGEPSGFPYPIDGVHTLSAAGEVTLIDVKHRARSAKGALIALQYEVRKRLF
;
A
#
# COMPACT_ATOMS: atom_id res chain seq x y z
N MET A 1 10.39 23.02 -5.29
CA MET A 1 9.20 22.20 -5.01
C MET A 1 8.03 22.82 -5.76
N GLY A 2 7.40 22.10 -6.68
CA GLY A 2 6.48 22.70 -7.67
C GLY A 2 5.15 23.17 -7.08
N LEU A 3 4.43 23.99 -7.86
CA LEU A 3 3.04 24.40 -7.63
C LEU A 3 2.04 23.23 -7.56
N ARG A 4 2.48 22.00 -7.89
CA ARG A 4 1.65 20.80 -8.06
C ARG A 4 1.83 19.86 -6.87
N LYS A 5 0.71 19.38 -6.32
CA LYS A 5 0.64 18.41 -5.22
C LYS A 5 -0.14 17.19 -5.68
N ASP A 6 0.38 16.02 -5.39
CA ASP A 6 -0.33 14.76 -5.60
C ASP A 6 -1.29 14.57 -4.41
N ILE A 7 -2.59 14.55 -4.66
CA ILE A 7 -3.62 14.37 -3.64
C ILE A 7 -4.32 13.04 -3.90
N TRP A 8 -4.16 12.12 -2.95
CA TRP A 8 -4.74 10.79 -2.99
C TRP A 8 -6.07 10.72 -2.24
N HIS A 9 -7.00 9.94 -2.80
CA HIS A 9 -8.31 9.68 -2.23
C HIS A 9 -8.58 8.19 -2.25
N SER A 10 -8.82 7.61 -1.08
CA SER A 10 -9.16 6.20 -0.96
C SER A 10 -10.66 5.95 -1.15
N ALA A 11 -11.01 4.77 -1.65
CA ALA A 11 -12.38 4.29 -1.78
C ALA A 11 -12.48 2.79 -1.49
N ILE A 12 -13.70 2.38 -1.13
CA ILE A 12 -14.13 0.98 -1.08
C ILE A 12 -14.87 0.69 -2.39
N ILE A 13 -14.50 -0.39 -3.07
CA ILE A 13 -15.19 -0.92 -4.24
C ILE A 13 -15.90 -2.20 -3.85
N LYS A 14 -17.19 -2.30 -4.16
CA LYS A 14 -18.01 -3.49 -3.91
C LYS A 14 -17.79 -4.56 -4.97
N ALA A 15 -16.57 -5.06 -5.05
CA ALA A 15 -16.18 -6.21 -5.86
C ALA A 15 -14.92 -6.85 -5.27
N PRO A 16 -14.82 -8.20 -5.24
CA PRO A 16 -13.60 -8.89 -4.86
C PRO A 16 -12.44 -8.57 -5.83
N ILE A 17 -11.22 -8.55 -5.32
CA ILE A 17 -10.03 -8.16 -6.09
C ILE A 17 -9.83 -9.00 -7.36
N ALA A 18 -10.13 -10.30 -7.29
CA ALA A 18 -9.99 -11.22 -8.41
C ALA A 18 -10.98 -10.91 -9.55
N GLU A 19 -12.19 -10.44 -9.22
CA GLU A 19 -13.17 -9.99 -10.22
C GLU A 19 -12.67 -8.74 -10.94
N ILE A 20 -12.13 -7.76 -10.20
CA ILE A 20 -11.57 -6.52 -10.74
C ILE A 20 -10.39 -6.80 -11.67
N VAL A 21 -9.50 -7.71 -11.28
CA VAL A 21 -8.36 -8.07 -12.12
C VAL A 21 -8.82 -8.90 -13.33
N GLY A 22 -9.78 -9.81 -13.17
CA GLY A 22 -10.34 -10.63 -14.24
C GLY A 22 -11.01 -9.80 -15.35
N ARG A 23 -11.71 -8.73 -14.98
CA ARG A 23 -12.31 -7.78 -15.95
C ARG A 23 -11.32 -6.75 -16.51
N GLY A 24 -10.17 -6.58 -15.87
CA GLY A 24 -9.10 -5.66 -16.31
C GLY A 24 -9.40 -4.17 -16.14
N SER A 25 -10.42 -3.80 -15.36
CA SER A 25 -10.85 -2.40 -15.22
C SER A 25 -11.65 -2.13 -13.94
N LEU A 26 -11.42 -0.95 -13.35
CA LEU A 26 -12.22 -0.40 -12.26
C LEU A 26 -13.47 0.33 -12.76
N ALA A 27 -13.60 0.56 -14.07
CA ALA A 27 -14.69 1.35 -14.65
C ALA A 27 -16.07 0.70 -14.41
N GLY A 28 -17.06 1.53 -14.09
CA GLY A 28 -18.44 1.10 -13.82
C GLY A 28 -18.65 0.34 -12.51
N LEU A 29 -17.63 0.18 -11.67
CA LEU A 29 -17.81 -0.36 -10.32
C LEU A 29 -18.23 0.74 -9.35
N GLU A 30 -19.15 0.40 -8.44
CA GLU A 30 -19.60 1.30 -7.40
C GLU A 30 -18.46 1.58 -6.41
N CYS A 31 -18.17 2.86 -6.19
CA CYS A 31 -17.11 3.34 -5.31
C CYS A 31 -17.71 4.12 -4.13
N PHE A 32 -17.36 3.72 -2.91
CA PHE A 32 -17.66 4.44 -1.67
C PHE A 32 -16.41 5.19 -1.21
N TRP A 33 -16.34 6.48 -1.52
CA TRP A 33 -15.19 7.32 -1.20
C TRP A 33 -15.08 7.60 0.30
N LEU A 34 -13.85 7.56 0.82
CA LEU A 34 -13.59 8.02 2.18
C LEU A 34 -13.90 9.54 2.29
N PRO A 35 -14.26 10.03 3.49
CA PRO A 35 -14.48 11.46 3.73
C PRO A 35 -13.30 12.30 3.27
N ASP A 36 -13.48 13.56 2.86
CA ASP A 36 -12.36 14.42 2.45
C ASP A 36 -11.31 14.55 3.58
N ALA A 37 -10.02 14.54 3.22
CA ALA A 37 -8.92 14.81 4.15
C ALA A 37 -8.81 16.30 4.45
N GLY A 38 -9.36 17.15 3.59
CA GLY A 38 -9.24 18.59 3.58
C GLY A 38 -8.00 19.06 2.83
N ASN A 39 -7.89 20.37 2.66
CA ASN A 39 -6.82 21.00 1.89
C ASN A 39 -5.42 20.54 2.32
N TYR A 40 -4.60 20.15 1.34
CA TYR A 40 -3.19 19.75 1.52
C TYR A 40 -2.98 18.52 2.40
N ARG A 41 -4.03 17.72 2.56
CA ARG A 41 -3.96 16.41 3.18
C ARG A 41 -4.45 15.38 2.19
N PHE A 42 -4.07 14.13 2.37
CA PHE A 42 -4.57 13.05 1.56
C PHE A 42 -4.67 11.76 2.37
N ARG A 43 -5.38 10.78 1.78
CA ARG A 43 -5.36 9.40 2.23
C ARG A 43 -4.98 8.47 1.10
N ALA A 44 -4.03 7.59 1.36
CA ALA A 44 -3.42 6.69 0.39
C ALA A 44 -3.20 5.32 1.03
N ASP A 45 -2.87 4.34 0.19
CA ASP A 45 -2.52 2.99 0.60
C ASP A 45 -3.54 2.33 1.55
N PRO A 46 -4.84 2.24 1.19
CA PRO A 46 -5.82 1.62 2.06
C PRO A 46 -5.66 0.10 2.11
N PHE A 47 -5.70 -0.45 3.32
CA PHE A 47 -5.75 -1.88 3.64
C PHE A 47 -6.86 -2.14 4.64
N GLY A 48 -7.44 -3.34 4.63
CA GLY A 48 -8.53 -3.62 5.54
C GLY A 48 -8.88 -5.08 5.66
N LEU A 49 -9.68 -5.38 6.68
CA LEU A 49 -10.22 -6.70 6.95
C LEU A 49 -11.62 -6.59 7.52
N TRP A 50 -12.39 -7.67 7.39
CA TRP A 50 -13.71 -7.79 7.99
C TRP A 50 -13.63 -8.53 9.33
N GLN A 51 -14.29 -7.99 10.35
CA GLN A 51 -14.47 -8.68 11.63
C GLN A 51 -15.78 -8.24 12.27
N ASN A 52 -16.59 -9.19 12.76
CA ASN A 52 -17.86 -8.90 13.44
C ASN A 52 -18.78 -7.93 12.65
N ASP A 53 -19.01 -8.23 11.37
CA ASP A 53 -19.83 -7.44 10.42
C ASP A 53 -19.38 -5.98 10.21
N LYS A 54 -18.12 -5.68 10.54
CA LYS A 54 -17.51 -4.37 10.33
C LYS A 54 -16.29 -4.49 9.43
N LEU A 55 -16.12 -3.50 8.56
CA LEU A 55 -14.91 -3.30 7.78
C LEU A 55 -14.00 -2.35 8.55
N TYR A 56 -12.82 -2.84 8.92
CA TYR A 56 -11.75 -2.04 9.50
C TYR A 56 -10.78 -1.67 8.38
N LEU A 57 -10.66 -0.38 8.09
CA LEU A 57 -9.82 0.15 7.02
C LEU A 57 -8.74 1.04 7.62
N PHE A 58 -7.49 0.75 7.29
CA PHE A 58 -6.31 1.48 7.70
C PHE A 58 -5.67 2.10 6.46
N CYS A 59 -5.27 3.36 6.54
CA CYS A 59 -4.63 4.04 5.41
C CYS A 59 -3.57 5.02 5.90
N GLU A 60 -2.64 5.42 5.02
CA GLU A 60 -1.81 6.58 5.25
C GLU A 60 -2.70 7.82 5.35
N TYR A 61 -2.53 8.61 6.40
CA TYR A 61 -2.95 9.99 6.47
C TYR A 61 -1.70 10.88 6.39
N PHE A 62 -1.66 11.74 5.37
CA PHE A 62 -0.54 12.65 5.16
C PHE A 62 -0.99 14.09 5.18
N ASP A 63 -0.13 14.96 5.71
CA ASP A 63 -0.32 16.41 5.68
C ASP A 63 0.92 17.11 5.13
N TYR A 64 0.77 17.78 3.97
CA TYR A 64 1.87 18.49 3.31
C TYR A 64 2.48 19.63 4.14
N ARG A 65 1.80 20.09 5.20
CA ARG A 65 2.31 21.14 6.09
C ARG A 65 3.38 20.63 7.06
N TYR A 66 3.32 19.34 7.38
CA TYR A 66 4.28 18.67 8.27
C TYR A 66 5.14 17.63 7.54
N LYS A 67 4.73 17.22 6.32
CA LYS A 67 5.37 16.21 5.48
C LYS A 67 5.61 14.86 6.19
N LYS A 68 4.64 14.45 6.98
CA LYS A 68 4.68 13.22 7.77
C LYS A 68 3.39 12.44 7.60
N GLY A 69 3.52 11.14 7.33
CA GLY A 69 2.44 10.16 7.28
C GLY A 69 2.23 9.53 8.64
N ALA A 70 0.97 9.25 8.97
CA ALA A 70 0.53 8.47 10.13
C ALA A 70 -0.55 7.48 9.66
N ILE A 71 -0.86 6.46 10.45
CA ILE A 71 -1.90 5.50 10.09
C ILE A 71 -3.23 5.92 10.70
N GLU A 72 -4.22 6.15 9.82
CA GLU A 72 -5.60 6.47 10.19
C GLU A 72 -6.49 5.23 10.02
N LEU A 73 -7.33 4.97 11.03
CA LEU A 73 -8.36 3.95 11.03
C LEU A 73 -9.70 4.55 10.65
N PHE A 74 -10.47 3.80 9.89
CA PHE A 74 -11.89 3.96 9.62
C PHE A 74 -12.60 2.64 9.96
N ILE A 75 -13.75 2.73 10.65
CA ILE A 75 -14.61 1.57 10.89
C ILE A 75 -15.92 1.81 10.17
N TYR A 76 -16.30 0.89 9.30
CA TYR A 76 -17.56 0.93 8.57
C TYR A 76 -18.45 -0.24 8.98
N ASP A 77 -19.78 -0.04 8.98
CA ASP A 77 -20.72 -1.17 9.01
C ASP A 77 -20.83 -1.85 7.63
N LYS A 78 -21.57 -2.96 7.56
CA LYS A 78 -21.84 -3.71 6.32
C LYS A 78 -22.49 -2.90 5.19
N SER A 79 -23.05 -1.74 5.50
CA SER A 79 -23.66 -0.81 4.53
C SER A 79 -22.72 0.34 4.18
N TYR A 80 -21.43 0.22 4.54
CA TYR A 80 -20.38 1.22 4.32
C TYR A 80 -20.68 2.57 4.96
N ARG A 81 -21.49 2.60 6.03
CA ARG A 81 -21.65 3.80 6.85
C ARG A 81 -20.52 3.87 7.86
N LEU A 82 -19.88 5.05 7.92
CA LEU A 82 -18.78 5.32 8.84
C LEU A 82 -19.27 5.33 10.29
N LEU A 83 -18.68 4.49 11.12
CA LEU A 83 -18.96 4.35 12.55
C LEU A 83 -17.94 5.09 13.42
N ASP A 84 -16.66 5.01 13.07
CA ASP A 84 -15.55 5.60 13.83
C ASP A 84 -14.38 5.93 12.91
N ARG A 85 -13.56 6.90 13.32
CA ARG A 85 -12.39 7.36 12.60
C ARG A 85 -11.38 8.00 13.55
N ARG A 86 -10.12 7.57 13.50
CA ARG A 86 -9.03 8.20 14.29
C ARG A 86 -7.64 7.79 13.81
N ILE A 87 -6.63 8.60 14.13
CA ILE A 87 -5.22 8.19 14.02
C ILE A 87 -4.92 7.14 15.09
N ILE A 88 -4.37 5.98 14.69
CA ILE A 88 -4.08 4.85 15.59
C ILE A 88 -2.58 4.57 15.74
N LEU A 89 -1.75 5.02 14.79
CA LEU A 89 -0.30 4.85 14.86
C LEU A 89 0.41 6.08 14.26
N SER A 90 1.33 6.67 15.01
CA SER A 90 2.11 7.84 14.61
C SER A 90 3.46 7.78 15.30
N GLU A 91 4.54 7.78 14.51
CA GLU A 91 5.91 7.64 14.98
C GLU A 91 6.74 8.89 14.67
N PRO A 92 7.94 9.11 15.20
CA PRO A 92 8.77 10.26 14.81
C PRO A 92 9.10 10.32 13.30
N TRP A 93 9.01 9.19 12.59
CA TRP A 93 9.19 9.06 11.15
C TRP A 93 7.86 8.99 10.37
N HIS A 94 7.95 8.97 9.05
CA HIS A 94 6.81 8.80 8.15
C HIS A 94 6.36 7.33 8.11
N LEU A 95 5.06 7.10 8.20
CA LEU A 95 4.41 5.80 8.02
C LEU A 95 3.44 5.86 6.83
N SER A 96 3.50 4.88 5.95
CA SER A 96 2.56 4.64 4.84
C SER A 96 2.32 3.14 4.65
N TYR A 97 1.56 2.72 3.63
CA TYR A 97 1.34 1.31 3.28
C TYR A 97 1.08 0.37 4.47
N PRO A 98 0.04 0.59 5.30
CA PRO A 98 -0.24 -0.18 6.53
C PRO A 98 -0.78 -1.58 6.23
N TYR A 99 0.04 -2.44 5.61
CA TYR A 99 -0.35 -3.77 5.18
C TYR A 99 -0.79 -4.64 6.37
N LEU A 100 -2.01 -5.19 6.30
CA LEU A 100 -2.58 -6.04 7.35
C LEU A 100 -2.37 -7.53 7.07
N ILE A 101 -2.09 -8.30 8.12
CA ILE A 101 -1.85 -9.74 8.04
C ILE A 101 -2.63 -10.43 9.16
N GLU A 102 -3.46 -11.41 8.82
CA GLU A 102 -4.02 -12.36 9.78
C GLU A 102 -3.14 -13.61 9.78
N ALA A 103 -2.39 -13.83 10.86
CA ALA A 103 -1.43 -14.91 10.94
C ALA A 103 -1.14 -15.32 12.39
N GLU A 104 -0.91 -16.62 12.60
CA GLU A 104 -0.45 -17.15 13.89
C GLU A 104 -1.43 -16.82 15.05
N GLY A 105 -2.73 -16.69 14.74
CA GLY A 105 -3.78 -16.35 15.70
C GLY A 105 -3.89 -14.86 16.06
N GLU A 106 -3.11 -14.02 15.40
CA GLU A 106 -2.95 -12.60 15.70
C GLU A 106 -3.25 -11.73 14.47
N ILE A 107 -3.49 -10.44 14.70
CA ILE A 107 -3.58 -9.44 13.64
C ILE A 107 -2.33 -8.57 13.68
N TRP A 108 -1.65 -8.49 12.55
CA TRP A 108 -0.41 -7.75 12.39
C TRP A 108 -0.58 -6.60 11.40
N MET A 109 0.25 -5.56 11.57
CA MET A 109 0.38 -4.45 10.65
C MET A 109 1.85 -4.25 10.31
N LEU A 110 2.14 -4.07 9.03
CA LEU A 110 3.49 -3.92 8.50
C LEU A 110 3.60 -2.64 7.65
N PRO A 111 3.63 -1.45 8.28
CA PRO A 111 3.71 -0.18 7.55
C PRO A 111 5.06 0.01 6.86
N GLU A 112 5.06 0.67 5.70
CA GLU A 112 6.29 1.22 5.11
C GLU A 112 6.84 2.33 6.02
N ALA A 113 8.08 2.15 6.47
CA ALA A 113 8.73 3.07 7.40
C ALA A 113 10.23 3.22 7.10
N TRP A 114 10.65 3.26 5.83
CA TRP A 114 12.07 3.17 5.47
C TRP A 114 12.96 4.25 6.10
N HIS A 115 12.38 5.42 6.44
CA HIS A 115 13.06 6.49 7.16
C HIS A 115 13.44 6.13 8.60
N SER A 116 12.81 5.11 9.20
CA SER A 116 13.19 4.57 10.51
C SER A 116 14.48 3.76 10.48
N GLY A 117 14.93 3.31 9.30
CA GLY A 117 16.09 2.44 9.14
C GLY A 117 15.79 0.95 9.23
N GLN A 118 14.54 0.55 9.48
CA GLN A 118 14.14 -0.86 9.62
C GLN A 118 12.69 -1.10 9.18
N LEU A 119 12.31 -2.38 9.10
CA LEU A 119 10.92 -2.79 8.88
C LEU A 119 10.38 -3.41 10.17
N THR A 120 9.48 -2.70 10.83
CA THR A 120 8.87 -3.11 12.10
C THR A 120 7.52 -3.77 11.84
N LEU A 121 7.35 -5.00 12.33
CA LEU A 121 6.07 -5.69 12.39
C LEU A 121 5.36 -5.32 13.69
N TYR A 122 4.15 -4.76 13.57
CA TYR A 122 3.32 -4.38 14.71
C TYR A 122 2.26 -5.44 14.98
N ARG A 123 2.01 -5.73 16.25
CA ARG A 123 0.92 -6.63 16.69
C ARG A 123 -0.23 -5.83 17.28
N ALA A 124 -1.46 -6.20 16.97
CA ALA A 124 -2.63 -5.62 17.62
C ALA A 124 -2.76 -6.18 19.05
N VAL A 125 -2.50 -5.34 20.05
CA VAL A 125 -2.71 -5.70 21.47
C VAL A 125 -4.12 -5.40 21.96
N GLU A 126 -4.84 -4.53 21.25
CA GLU A 126 -6.27 -4.29 21.40
C GLU A 126 -6.80 -3.85 20.02
N PHE A 127 -7.18 -4.83 19.20
CA PHE A 127 -7.65 -4.53 17.85
C PHE A 127 -8.98 -3.74 17.89
N PRO A 128 -9.14 -2.68 17.07
CA PRO A 128 -8.20 -2.14 16.06
C PRO A 128 -7.31 -0.99 16.57
N TYR A 129 -7.39 -0.62 17.84
CA TYR A 129 -6.96 0.69 18.33
C TYR A 129 -5.53 0.75 18.85
N ARG A 130 -5.01 -0.33 19.46
CA ARG A 130 -3.69 -0.33 20.09
C ARG A 130 -2.78 -1.38 19.45
N TRP A 131 -1.60 -0.92 19.07
CA TRP A 131 -0.58 -1.70 18.37
C TRP A 131 0.75 -1.57 19.11
N GLU A 132 1.53 -2.65 19.16
CA GLU A 132 2.88 -2.64 19.72
C GLU A 132 3.90 -3.05 18.65
N ALA A 133 5.11 -2.47 18.69
CA ALA A 133 6.22 -2.90 17.86
C ALA A 133 6.73 -4.26 18.35
N ALA A 134 6.35 -5.34 17.67
CA ALA A 134 6.54 -6.70 18.17
C ALA A 134 7.84 -7.34 17.67
N SER A 135 8.21 -7.12 16.41
CA SER A 135 9.46 -7.67 15.85
C SER A 135 10.00 -6.84 14.69
N ILE A 136 11.27 -7.06 14.35
CA ILE A 136 11.90 -6.47 13.17
C ILE A 136 12.03 -7.54 12.09
N ILE A 137 11.53 -7.25 10.89
CA ILE A 137 11.72 -8.08 9.70
C ILE A 137 12.95 -7.56 8.95
N ASN A 138 13.90 -8.45 8.66
CA ASN A 138 15.12 -8.10 7.93
C ASN A 138 15.36 -9.06 6.75
N PRO A 139 14.99 -8.68 5.52
CA PRO A 139 15.30 -9.44 4.31
C PRO A 139 16.69 -9.08 3.74
N GLY A 140 17.64 -8.68 4.59
CA GLY A 140 19.00 -8.28 4.17
C GLY A 140 19.13 -6.85 3.64
N CYS A 141 18.05 -6.08 3.58
CA CYS A 141 18.07 -4.64 3.31
C CYS A 141 16.84 -3.94 3.91
N ILE A 142 16.75 -2.61 3.80
CA ILE A 142 15.54 -1.85 4.19
C ILE A 142 14.53 -1.97 3.04
N PRO A 143 13.38 -2.64 3.26
CA PRO A 143 12.36 -2.81 2.24
C PRO A 143 11.40 -1.59 2.18
N ILE A 144 10.81 -1.40 1.01
CA ILE A 144 9.75 -0.44 0.71
C ILE A 144 8.55 -1.23 0.18
N ASP A 145 7.34 -0.84 0.60
CA ASP A 145 6.07 -1.54 0.35
C ASP A 145 6.15 -3.05 0.60
N ALA A 146 6.70 -3.39 1.76
CA ALA A 146 6.91 -4.77 2.14
C ALA A 146 5.56 -5.51 2.23
N THR A 147 5.37 -6.50 1.37
CA THR A 147 4.07 -7.15 1.13
C THR A 147 4.21 -8.66 1.36
N PRO A 148 3.92 -9.15 2.57
CA PRO A 148 3.99 -10.57 2.89
C PRO A 148 2.73 -11.34 2.47
N VAL A 149 2.92 -12.60 2.07
CA VAL A 149 1.84 -13.56 1.80
C VAL A 149 2.28 -14.97 2.16
N TYR A 150 1.38 -15.75 2.76
CA TYR A 150 1.59 -17.17 2.95
C TYR A 150 1.12 -17.92 1.70
N TYR A 151 2.04 -18.61 1.02
CA TYR A 151 1.77 -19.31 -0.23
C TYR A 151 2.66 -20.55 -0.35
N ASP A 152 2.03 -21.69 -0.68
CA ASP A 152 2.69 -22.97 -0.89
C ASP A 152 3.62 -23.38 0.27
N GLY A 153 3.10 -23.28 1.50
CA GLY A 153 3.79 -23.71 2.72
C GLY A 153 4.83 -22.74 3.28
N LEU A 154 5.07 -21.60 2.62
CA LEU A 154 6.06 -20.60 3.03
C LEU A 154 5.46 -19.20 3.10
N TRP A 155 6.06 -18.36 3.94
CA TRP A 155 5.90 -16.93 3.86
C TRP A 155 6.80 -16.37 2.76
N TRP A 156 6.24 -15.53 1.91
CA TRP A 156 6.94 -14.76 0.87
C TRP A 156 6.79 -13.28 1.17
N LEU A 157 7.87 -12.50 1.03
CA LEU A 157 7.89 -11.06 1.22
C LEU A 157 8.31 -10.39 -0.08
N PHE A 158 7.39 -9.66 -0.71
CA PHE A 158 7.70 -8.84 -1.89
C PHE A 158 8.04 -7.42 -1.45
N TYR A 159 9.10 -6.83 -2.00
CA TYR A 159 9.51 -5.47 -1.63
C TYR A 159 10.39 -4.81 -2.69
N SER A 160 10.48 -3.49 -2.66
CA SER A 160 11.55 -2.75 -3.33
C SER A 160 12.67 -2.39 -2.35
N PRO A 161 13.95 -2.50 -2.70
CA PRO A 161 15.04 -2.02 -1.84
C PRO A 161 15.04 -0.49 -1.71
N ALA A 162 15.24 0.02 -0.50
CA ALA A 162 15.36 1.47 -0.26
C ALA A 162 16.61 2.09 -0.90
N TRP A 163 17.67 1.29 -1.12
CA TRP A 163 18.95 1.75 -1.64
C TRP A 163 19.54 0.83 -2.72
N PRO A 164 20.23 1.40 -3.73
CA PRO A 164 20.29 2.83 -4.07
C PRO A 164 18.92 3.42 -4.45
N LEU A 165 18.77 4.75 -4.41
CA LEU A 165 17.47 5.44 -4.62
C LEU A 165 16.69 5.00 -5.88
N LYS A 166 17.40 4.65 -6.95
CA LYS A 166 16.79 4.16 -8.19
C LYS A 166 16.03 2.84 -8.00
N PHE A 167 16.45 1.98 -7.08
CA PHE A 167 15.86 0.65 -6.87
C PHE A 167 14.45 0.71 -6.30
N ARG A 168 14.13 1.76 -5.54
CA ARG A 168 12.79 2.01 -4.96
C ARG A 168 11.62 1.94 -5.94
N LYS A 169 11.88 2.07 -7.24
CA LYS A 169 10.87 2.02 -8.30
C LYS A 169 11.26 1.11 -9.47
N THR A 170 12.42 0.46 -9.42
CA THR A 170 12.98 -0.27 -10.56
C THR A 170 13.41 -1.70 -10.25
N ARG A 171 13.28 -2.15 -9.00
CA ARG A 171 13.51 -3.54 -8.61
C ARG A 171 12.39 -4.01 -7.69
N LEU A 172 11.80 -5.15 -8.04
CA LEU A 172 11.05 -5.98 -7.12
C LEU A 172 11.94 -7.13 -6.69
N GLU A 173 12.09 -7.31 -5.39
CA GLU A 173 12.80 -8.42 -4.77
C GLU A 173 11.81 -9.26 -3.97
N VAL A 174 12.21 -10.51 -3.72
CA VAL A 174 11.45 -11.44 -2.89
C VAL A 174 12.37 -12.10 -1.86
N ALA A 175 11.85 -12.30 -0.66
CA ALA A 175 12.46 -13.13 0.38
C ALA A 175 11.44 -14.16 0.87
N TRP A 176 11.90 -15.22 1.54
CA TRP A 176 11.04 -16.25 2.09
C TRP A 176 11.37 -16.57 3.55
N ALA A 177 10.38 -17.02 4.31
CA ALA A 177 10.52 -17.44 5.70
C ALA A 177 9.56 -18.60 6.02
N LYS A 178 9.83 -19.31 7.12
CA LYS A 178 8.91 -20.35 7.65
C LYS A 178 7.81 -19.77 8.55
N THR A 179 8.11 -18.66 9.22
CA THR A 179 7.23 -17.94 10.15
C THR A 179 7.23 -16.46 9.76
N LEU A 180 6.18 -15.73 10.13
CA LEU A 180 6.02 -14.33 9.71
C LEU A 180 7.15 -13.44 10.27
N SER A 181 7.59 -13.72 11.50
CA SER A 181 8.68 -13.02 12.19
C SER A 181 10.08 -13.33 11.63
N GLY A 182 10.20 -14.30 10.72
CA GLY A 182 11.47 -14.72 10.14
C GLY A 182 12.15 -15.88 10.89
N PRO A 183 13.41 -16.22 10.56
CA PRO A 183 14.32 -15.44 9.71
C PRO A 183 13.86 -15.41 8.24
N TRP A 184 14.09 -14.26 7.61
CA TRP A 184 13.79 -14.03 6.20
C TRP A 184 15.04 -14.22 5.35
N HIS A 185 14.91 -15.03 4.30
CA HIS A 185 15.98 -15.41 3.39
C HIS A 185 15.76 -14.75 2.02
N PRO A 186 16.65 -13.85 1.56
CA PRO A 186 16.55 -13.27 0.22
C PRO A 186 16.61 -14.36 -0.83
N HIS A 187 15.76 -14.26 -1.85
CA HIS A 187 15.76 -15.21 -2.95
C HIS A 187 17.03 -15.05 -3.82
N PRO A 188 17.70 -16.16 -4.21
CA PRO A 188 18.98 -16.09 -4.94
C PRO A 188 18.88 -15.41 -6.31
N HIS A 189 17.70 -15.44 -6.93
CA HIS A 189 17.44 -14.79 -8.22
C HIS A 189 16.97 -13.33 -8.12
N ASN A 190 17.14 -12.67 -6.97
CA ASN A 190 16.79 -11.26 -6.86
C ASN A 190 17.61 -10.38 -7.82
N PRO A 191 16.96 -9.43 -8.53
CA PRO A 191 15.56 -9.04 -8.42
C PRO A 191 14.68 -9.88 -9.36
N ILE A 192 13.46 -10.19 -8.93
CA ILE A 192 12.50 -10.97 -9.72
C ILE A 192 11.79 -10.15 -10.80
N HIS A 193 11.81 -8.82 -10.68
CA HIS A 193 11.32 -7.90 -11.71
C HIS A 193 12.16 -6.63 -11.77
N ARG A 194 12.28 -6.04 -12.96
CA ARG A 194 13.02 -4.79 -13.19
C ARG A 194 12.21 -3.82 -14.05
N GLY A 195 12.34 -2.54 -13.73
CA GLY A 195 11.77 -1.44 -14.52
C GLY A 195 10.64 -0.70 -13.82
N LEU A 196 10.24 0.43 -14.40
CA LEU A 196 9.25 1.32 -13.77
C LEU A 196 7.82 0.77 -13.84
N SER A 197 7.54 -0.25 -14.64
CA SER A 197 6.18 -0.71 -14.93
C SER A 197 5.65 -1.81 -14.00
N GLY A 198 6.33 -2.14 -12.90
CA GLY A 198 5.87 -3.21 -12.02
C GLY A 198 6.79 -3.58 -10.87
N SER A 199 7.64 -2.65 -10.42
CA SER A 199 8.65 -2.96 -9.39
C SER A 199 8.24 -2.61 -7.96
N ARG A 200 7.25 -1.72 -7.76
CA ARG A 200 6.67 -1.44 -6.44
C ARG A 200 5.41 -2.27 -6.25
N ALA A 201 5.26 -2.85 -5.08
CA ALA A 201 3.99 -3.45 -4.68
C ALA A 201 2.90 -2.38 -4.64
N GLY A 202 1.68 -2.76 -4.97
CA GLY A 202 0.54 -1.86 -5.08
C GLY A 202 -0.70 -2.46 -4.44
N GLY A 203 -0.55 -3.20 -3.33
CA GLY A 203 -1.66 -3.78 -2.58
C GLY A 203 -1.51 -5.27 -2.30
N THR A 204 -2.64 -5.95 -2.12
CA THR A 204 -2.71 -7.31 -1.55
C THR A 204 -2.49 -8.40 -2.61
N PRO A 205 -1.53 -9.33 -2.41
CA PRO A 205 -1.43 -10.52 -3.23
C PRO A 205 -2.65 -11.41 -3.05
N PHE A 206 -3.12 -12.05 -4.12
CA PHE A 206 -4.29 -12.91 -4.08
C PHE A 206 -4.16 -14.08 -5.07
N ILE A 207 -4.98 -15.10 -4.89
CA ILE A 207 -5.02 -16.27 -5.77
C ILE A 207 -6.05 -16.05 -6.86
N MET A 208 -5.65 -16.25 -8.11
CA MET A 208 -6.54 -16.25 -9.27
C MET A 208 -6.33 -17.54 -10.07
N GLY A 209 -7.33 -18.42 -10.05
CA GLY A 209 -7.16 -19.80 -10.50
C GLY A 209 -6.13 -20.53 -9.62
N SER A 210 -5.04 -21.01 -10.23
CA SER A 210 -3.94 -21.68 -9.52
C SER A 210 -2.70 -20.81 -9.34
N LYS A 211 -2.79 -19.50 -9.60
CA LYS A 211 -1.62 -18.61 -9.62
C LYS A 211 -1.76 -17.53 -8.56
N LEU A 212 -0.63 -17.24 -7.89
CA LEU A 212 -0.48 -16.04 -7.11
C LEU A 212 -0.38 -14.83 -8.04
N VAL A 213 -1.08 -13.75 -7.68
CA VAL A 213 -1.06 -12.47 -8.38
C VAL A 213 -0.71 -11.38 -7.38
N LEU A 214 0.31 -10.58 -7.69
CA LEU A 214 0.66 -9.38 -6.93
C LEU A 214 0.24 -8.13 -7.71
N PRO A 215 -0.63 -7.27 -7.16
CA PRO A 215 -0.79 -5.92 -7.67
C PRO A 215 0.53 -5.15 -7.59
N VAL A 216 0.97 -4.58 -8.71
CA VAL A 216 2.19 -3.77 -8.80
C VAL A 216 1.90 -2.43 -9.48
N GLN A 217 2.65 -1.40 -9.08
CA GLN A 217 2.48 -0.05 -9.63
C GLN A 217 3.16 0.09 -10.98
N ASP A 218 2.46 0.70 -11.94
CA ASP A 218 3.07 1.28 -13.14
C ASP A 218 3.49 2.73 -12.86
N CYS A 219 4.80 2.94 -12.77
CA CYS A 219 5.45 4.22 -12.53
C CYS A 219 6.08 4.84 -13.79
N THR A 220 5.74 4.37 -15.00
CA THR A 220 6.41 4.80 -16.25
C THR A 220 6.16 6.27 -16.60
N GLN A 221 4.95 6.78 -16.38
CA GLN A 221 4.57 8.17 -16.68
C GLN A 221 4.66 9.10 -15.45
N THR A 222 4.23 8.59 -14.30
CA THR A 222 4.27 9.27 -13.01
C THR A 222 4.26 8.22 -11.91
N TYR A 223 4.67 8.59 -10.70
CA TYR A 223 4.57 7.70 -9.52
C TYR A 223 3.12 7.17 -9.39
N GLY A 224 2.94 5.85 -9.40
CA GLY A 224 1.61 5.25 -9.26
C GLY A 224 0.60 5.68 -10.34
N LYS A 225 0.98 5.63 -11.64
CA LYS A 225 0.06 6.00 -12.73
C LYS A 225 -1.08 4.98 -12.87
N ALA A 226 -0.81 3.70 -12.67
CA ALA A 226 -1.80 2.65 -12.72
C ALA A 226 -1.37 1.44 -11.89
N ILE A 227 -2.28 0.50 -11.70
CA ILE A 227 -2.00 -0.84 -11.17
C ILE A 227 -1.94 -1.85 -12.31
N ARG A 228 -1.01 -2.80 -12.20
CA ARG A 228 -0.87 -3.96 -13.10
C ARG A 228 -0.86 -5.24 -12.27
N PRO A 229 -1.45 -6.34 -12.75
CA PRO A 229 -1.28 -7.64 -12.11
C PRO A 229 0.05 -8.27 -12.54
N LEU A 230 0.88 -8.64 -11.57
CA LEU A 230 2.07 -9.48 -11.79
C LEU A 230 1.71 -10.93 -11.44
N TYR A 231 1.63 -11.78 -12.45
CA TYR A 231 1.33 -13.19 -12.30
C TYR A 231 2.60 -13.97 -11.97
N PHE A 232 2.55 -14.83 -10.96
CA PHE A 232 3.61 -15.79 -10.67
C PHE A 232 3.29 -17.10 -11.37
N ASP A 233 3.97 -17.36 -12.49
CA ASP A 233 3.88 -18.63 -13.21
C ASP A 233 4.66 -19.73 -12.48
N CYS A 234 5.72 -19.33 -11.75
CA CYS A 234 6.43 -20.18 -10.79
C CYS A 234 6.90 -19.31 -9.61
N LEU A 235 6.68 -19.79 -8.38
CA LEU A 235 7.22 -19.19 -7.15
C LEU A 235 7.66 -20.33 -6.23
N SER A 236 8.97 -20.54 -6.16
CA SER A 236 9.62 -21.55 -5.31
C SER A 236 10.94 -20.98 -4.80
N ARG A 237 11.62 -21.69 -3.89
CA ARG A 237 12.89 -21.20 -3.30
C ARG A 237 14.04 -21.12 -4.30
N ASP A 238 13.93 -21.85 -5.40
CA ASP A 238 14.98 -22.02 -6.40
C ASP A 238 14.64 -21.32 -7.72
N LYS A 239 13.36 -20.98 -7.94
CA LYS A 239 12.87 -20.45 -9.21
C LYS A 239 11.71 -19.50 -9.01
N VAL A 240 11.80 -18.34 -9.68
CA VAL A 240 10.71 -17.37 -9.80
C VAL A 240 10.53 -17.00 -11.27
N GLU A 241 9.34 -17.21 -11.79
CA GLU A 241 8.94 -16.79 -13.14
C GLU A 241 7.69 -15.93 -13.03
N THR A 242 7.77 -14.72 -13.58
CA THR A 242 6.68 -13.75 -13.52
C THR A 242 6.27 -13.29 -14.90
N ARG A 243 4.99 -12.95 -15.04
CA ARG A 243 4.40 -12.36 -16.24
C ARG A 243 3.59 -11.14 -15.86
N LEU A 244 3.91 -9.99 -16.45
CA LEU A 244 3.24 -8.73 -16.18
C LEU A 244 2.01 -8.56 -17.07
N GLY A 245 0.84 -8.33 -16.47
CA GLY A 245 -0.40 -8.05 -17.19
C GLY A 245 -0.51 -6.60 -17.68
N ALA A 246 -1.63 -6.29 -18.35
CA ALA A 246 -1.98 -4.93 -18.75
C ALA A 246 -2.35 -4.06 -17.54
N PRO A 247 -2.19 -2.72 -17.61
CA PRO A 247 -2.70 -1.82 -16.59
C PRO A 247 -4.22 -1.86 -16.50
N LEU A 248 -4.74 -1.81 -15.28
CA LEU A 248 -6.18 -1.72 -15.03
C LEU A 248 -6.71 -0.35 -15.48
N GLY A 249 -7.91 -0.37 -16.06
CA GLY A 249 -8.67 0.86 -16.33
C GLY A 249 -9.02 1.61 -15.05
N GLU A 250 -9.11 2.93 -15.15
CA GLU A 250 -9.41 3.84 -14.04
C GLU A 250 -10.88 3.73 -13.56
N PRO A 251 -11.17 4.00 -12.27
CA PRO A 251 -12.54 3.99 -11.76
C PRO A 251 -13.37 5.14 -12.36
N SER A 252 -14.69 4.96 -12.37
CA SER A 252 -15.63 5.98 -12.82
C SER A 252 -16.16 6.82 -11.65
N GLY A 253 -16.65 8.03 -11.92
CA GLY A 253 -17.37 8.82 -10.93
C GLY A 253 -16.51 9.60 -9.93
N PHE A 254 -15.18 9.62 -10.08
CA PHE A 254 -14.33 10.54 -9.33
C PHE A 254 -14.43 11.97 -9.91
N PRO A 255 -14.62 13.02 -9.09
CA PRO A 255 -14.93 14.38 -9.59
C PRO A 255 -13.77 15.10 -10.29
N TYR A 256 -12.57 14.55 -10.27
CA TYR A 256 -11.38 15.15 -10.88
C TYR A 256 -10.73 14.20 -11.89
N PRO A 257 -9.91 14.72 -12.84
CA PRO A 257 -9.08 13.86 -13.67
C PRO A 257 -8.18 12.95 -12.82
N ILE A 258 -8.19 11.66 -13.13
CA ILE A 258 -7.36 10.67 -12.45
C ILE A 258 -5.95 10.70 -13.05
N ASP A 259 -5.00 11.19 -12.26
CA ASP A 259 -3.57 11.21 -12.58
C ASP A 259 -2.85 9.92 -12.13
N GLY A 260 -3.52 9.04 -11.37
CA GLY A 260 -2.95 7.77 -10.90
C GLY A 260 -3.87 6.92 -10.04
N VAL A 261 -3.54 5.63 -9.96
CA VAL A 261 -4.11 4.61 -9.05
C VAL A 261 -2.91 3.78 -8.61
N HIS A 262 -2.63 3.67 -7.30
CA HIS A 262 -1.40 3.01 -6.84
C HIS A 262 -1.59 1.95 -5.75
N THR A 263 -2.82 1.78 -5.28
CA THR A 263 -3.18 0.70 -4.37
C THR A 263 -4.42 -0.04 -4.87
N LEU A 264 -4.36 -1.38 -4.79
CA LEU A 264 -5.45 -2.32 -5.02
C LEU A 264 -5.34 -3.42 -3.95
N SER A 265 -6.06 -3.25 -2.85
CA SER A 265 -5.96 -4.13 -1.67
C SER A 265 -7.24 -4.92 -1.45
N ALA A 266 -7.10 -6.21 -1.22
CA ALA A 266 -8.24 -7.08 -0.93
C ALA A 266 -8.71 -6.88 0.52
N ALA A 267 -10.02 -6.90 0.73
CA ALA A 267 -10.65 -6.95 2.06
C ALA A 267 -11.94 -7.79 1.98
N GLY A 268 -11.80 -9.10 1.85
CA GLY A 268 -12.92 -10.02 1.65
C GLY A 268 -13.68 -9.71 0.34
N GLU A 269 -14.98 -9.44 0.46
CA GLU A 269 -15.89 -9.17 -0.68
C GLU A 269 -15.72 -7.78 -1.30
N VAL A 270 -14.86 -6.93 -0.72
CA VAL A 270 -14.57 -5.59 -1.25
C VAL A 270 -13.10 -5.45 -1.59
N THR A 271 -12.82 -4.48 -2.44
CA THR A 271 -11.46 -4.07 -2.78
C THR A 271 -11.27 -2.60 -2.41
N LEU A 272 -10.16 -2.29 -1.78
CA LEU A 272 -9.79 -0.93 -1.42
C LEU A 272 -8.83 -0.37 -2.46
N ILE A 273 -9.09 0.85 -2.88
CA ILE A 273 -8.25 1.55 -3.85
C ILE A 273 -7.95 2.96 -3.39
N ASP A 274 -6.99 3.59 -4.04
CA ASP A 274 -6.82 5.04 -4.04
C ASP A 274 -6.70 5.59 -5.45
N VAL A 275 -7.04 6.87 -5.59
CA VAL A 275 -6.85 7.62 -6.83
C VAL A 275 -6.14 8.92 -6.53
N LYS A 276 -5.22 9.29 -7.41
CA LYS A 276 -4.56 10.58 -7.39
C LYS A 276 -5.23 11.53 -8.35
N HIS A 277 -5.44 12.75 -7.89
CA HIS A 277 -5.46 13.91 -8.77
C HIS A 277 -4.34 14.87 -8.39
N ARG A 278 -3.89 15.68 -9.34
CA ARG A 278 -2.85 16.66 -9.07
C ARG A 278 -3.42 18.07 -8.94
N ALA A 279 -3.52 18.55 -7.72
CA ALA A 279 -3.95 19.91 -7.40
C ALA A 279 -2.83 20.94 -7.67
N ARG A 280 -3.18 22.10 -8.24
CA ARG A 280 -2.30 23.27 -8.35
C ARG A 280 -2.82 24.39 -7.44
N SER A 281 -1.96 24.97 -6.59
CA SER A 281 -2.35 26.15 -5.82
C SER A 281 -1.18 27.03 -5.37
N ALA A 282 -1.37 28.35 -5.41
CA ALA A 282 -0.41 29.33 -4.89
C ALA A 282 -0.18 29.14 -3.37
N LYS A 283 -1.24 28.80 -2.62
CA LYS A 283 -1.16 28.47 -1.20
C LYS A 283 -0.36 27.18 -0.92
N GLY A 284 -0.31 26.24 -1.86
CA GLY A 284 0.57 25.07 -1.80
C GLY A 284 2.06 25.42 -1.92
N ALA A 285 2.39 26.47 -2.70
CA ALA A 285 3.74 27.01 -2.77
C ALA A 285 4.13 27.72 -1.45
N LEU A 286 3.21 28.46 -0.85
CA LEU A 286 3.43 29.08 0.47
C LEU A 286 3.69 28.04 1.56
N ILE A 287 2.90 26.95 1.59
CA ILE A 287 3.12 25.84 2.55
C ILE A 287 4.51 25.22 2.35
N ALA A 288 4.95 25.05 1.11
CA ALA A 288 6.29 24.55 0.82
C ALA A 288 7.38 25.47 1.39
N LEU A 289 7.24 26.78 1.23
CA LEU A 289 8.16 27.78 1.78
C LEU A 289 8.18 27.76 3.31
N GLN A 290 7.00 27.75 3.95
CA GLN A 290 6.86 27.71 5.40
C GLN A 290 7.53 26.47 6.01
N TYR A 291 7.42 25.32 5.36
CA TYR A 291 8.10 24.10 5.78
C TYR A 291 9.63 24.26 5.74
N GLU A 292 10.19 24.79 4.64
CA GLU A 292 11.65 24.98 4.53
C GLU A 292 12.18 25.99 5.55
N VAL A 293 11.40 27.01 5.92
CA VAL A 293 11.75 27.95 6.99
C VAL A 293 11.77 27.25 8.34
N ARG A 294 10.73 26.48 8.68
CA ARG A 294 10.68 25.73 9.95
C ARG A 294 11.85 24.75 10.09
N LYS A 295 12.21 24.05 9.01
CA LYS A 295 13.33 23.11 8.98
C LYS A 295 14.69 23.77 9.26
N ARG A 296 14.84 25.08 9.05
CA ARG A 296 16.10 25.80 9.30
C ARG A 296 16.19 26.41 10.70
N LEU A 297 15.07 26.50 11.40
CA LEU A 297 14.96 27.10 12.73
C LEU A 297 15.11 26.06 13.86
N PHE A 298 15.14 24.78 13.52
CA PHE A 298 15.33 23.61 14.39
C PHE A 298 16.32 22.66 13.73
#